data_AF-A0A7W6C3U5-F1
#
_entry.id   AF-A0A7W6C3U5-F1
#
_cell.length_a   1.000
_cell.length_b   1.000
_cell.length_c   1.000
_cell.angle_alpha   90.00
_cell.angle_beta   90.00
_cell.angle_gamma   90.00
#
_symmetry.space_group_name_H-M   'P 1'
#
loop_
_entity.id
_entity.type
_entity.pdbx_description
1 polymer ?
#
loop_
_entity_poly.entity_id
_entity_poly.type
_entity_poly.pdbx_seq_one_letter_code
_entity_poly.pdbx_strand_id
1 'polypeptide(L)'
;MIVYDECPIYSAYRLRYAFHINGQRIEHLFFAEPSFADVEDRVHGRITEQELHARMASVDVEVLRALKWCDSRIATLLARAVAPDLGDV
;
A
#
# COMPACT_ATOMS: atom_id res chain seq x y z
N MET A 1 -8.50 -24.03 7.58
CA MET A 1 -7.71 -22.82 7.83
C MET A 1 -6.55 -22.87 6.87
N ILE A 2 -6.51 -21.98 5.88
CA ILE A 2 -5.37 -21.89 4.97
C ILE A 2 -4.35 -21.00 5.67
N VAL A 3 -3.14 -21.51 5.87
CA VAL A 3 -1.99 -20.78 6.40
C VAL A 3 -0.93 -20.86 5.33
N TYR A 4 -0.52 -19.71 4.80
CA TYR A 4 0.57 -19.63 3.85
C TYR A 4 1.88 -19.51 4.64
N ASP A 5 2.92 -20.23 4.22
CA ASP A 5 4.28 -19.94 4.65
C ASP A 5 4.65 -18.53 4.18
N GLU A 6 5.44 -17.81 4.99
CA GLU A 6 5.71 -16.36 4.89
C GLU A 6 5.67 -15.80 3.46
N CYS A 7 4.75 -14.85 3.23
CA CYS A 7 4.76 -14.00 2.05
C CYS A 7 6.05 -13.15 2.12
N PRO A 8 6.95 -13.20 1.11
CA PRO A 8 8.13 -12.36 1.13
C PRO A 8 7.68 -10.90 1.13
N ILE A 9 7.89 -10.21 2.26
CA ILE A 9 7.65 -8.77 2.34
C ILE A 9 8.49 -8.12 1.25
N TYR A 10 7.84 -7.55 0.24
CA TYR A 10 8.52 -6.78 -0.78
C TYR A 10 9.05 -5.50 -0.13
N SER A 11 10.30 -5.58 0.31
CA SER A 11 11.23 -4.48 0.63
C SER A 11 10.63 -3.25 1.32
N ALA A 12 10.94 -3.12 2.62
CA ALA A 12 10.67 -1.90 3.39
C ALA A 12 11.16 -0.64 2.64
N TYR A 13 10.23 0.24 2.27
CA TYR A 13 10.56 1.54 1.73
C TYR A 13 10.73 2.55 2.85
N ARG A 14 11.97 3.02 3.05
CA ARG A 14 12.25 4.10 3.99
C ARG A 14 11.87 5.44 3.37
N LEU A 15 10.98 6.18 4.04
CA LEU A 15 10.53 7.49 3.61
C LEU A 15 11.68 8.50 3.65
N ARG A 16 11.73 9.36 2.62
CA ARG A 16 12.64 10.52 2.60
C ARG A 16 12.20 11.58 3.60
N TYR A 17 10.89 11.75 3.76
CA TYR A 17 10.28 12.69 4.70
C TYR A 17 9.39 11.94 5.70
N ALA A 18 10.00 11.41 6.75
CA ALA A 18 9.26 10.84 7.87
C ALA A 18 8.36 11.92 8.52
N PHE A 19 7.18 11.52 8.98
CA PHE A 19 6.18 12.43 9.53
C PHE A 19 5.43 11.79 10.70
N HIS A 20 4.62 12.58 11.40
CA HIS A 20 3.75 12.09 12.46
C HIS A 20 2.29 12.31 12.07
N ILE A 21 1.46 11.32 12.34
CA ILE A 21 0.01 11.39 12.17
C ILE A 21 -0.63 10.60 13.31
N ASN A 22 -1.67 11.15 13.95
CA ASN A 22 -2.34 10.53 15.10
C ASN A 22 -1.39 10.08 16.23
N GLY A 23 -0.28 10.79 16.43
CA GLY A 23 0.74 10.44 17.42
C GLY A 23 1.70 9.31 17.00
N GLN A 24 1.47 8.67 15.86
CA GLN A 24 2.35 7.65 15.29
C GLN A 24 3.37 8.29 14.35
N ARG A 25 4.64 7.91 14.49
CA ARG A 25 5.70 8.27 13.55
C ARG A 25 5.70 7.29 12.38
N ILE A 26 5.56 7.81 11.16
CA ILE A 26 5.66 7.03 9.93
C ILE A 26 7.02 7.32 9.30
N GLU A 27 7.83 6.27 9.15
CA GLU A 27 9.17 6.34 8.58
C GLU A 27 9.44 5.25 7.54
N HIS A 28 8.65 4.18 7.55
CA HIS A 28 8.75 3.07 6.61
C HIS A 28 7.36 2.71 6.10
N LEU A 29 7.28 2.26 4.85
CA LEU A 29 6.12 1.60 4.27
C LEU A 29 6.52 0.19 3.81
N PHE A 30 5.64 -0.77 4.01
CA PHE A 30 5.86 -2.17 3.63
C PHE A 30 4.68 -2.60 2.78
N PHE A 31 4.90 -2.96 1.53
CA PHE A 31 3.81 -3.37 0.64
C PHE A 31 3.76 -4.90 0.55
N ALA A 32 2.61 -5.46 0.91
CA ALA A 32 2.27 -6.86 0.68
C ALA A 32 1.35 -6.99 -0.54
N GLU A 33 1.23 -8.21 -1.06
CA GLU A 33 0.22 -8.53 -2.07
C GLU A 33 -1.19 -8.23 -1.52
N PRO A 34 -2.11 -7.71 -2.35
CA PRO A 34 -3.49 -7.48 -1.93
C PRO A 34 -4.19 -8.81 -1.68
N SER A 35 -5.14 -8.83 -0.74
CA SER A 35 -5.99 -10.00 -0.57
C SER A 35 -6.96 -10.11 -1.76
N PHE A 36 -7.52 -11.31 -1.99
CA PHE A 36 -8.53 -11.50 -3.03
C PHE A 36 -9.76 -10.60 -2.81
N ALA A 37 -10.16 -10.37 -1.55
CA ALA A 37 -11.25 -9.46 -1.22
C ALA A 37 -10.94 -8.00 -1.60
N ASP A 38 -9.69 -7.56 -1.46
CA ASP A 38 -9.27 -6.23 -1.89
C ASP A 38 -9.30 -6.08 -3.41
N VAL A 39 -8.89 -7.13 -4.13
CA VAL A 39 -9.00 -7.20 -5.59
C VAL A 39 -10.46 -7.10 -6.03
N GLU A 40 -11.35 -7.89 -5.42
CA GLU A 40 -12.79 -7.81 -5.71
C GLU A 40 -13.35 -6.42 -5.43
N ASP A 41 -13.01 -5.81 -4.28
CA ASP A 41 -13.46 -4.46 -3.95
C ASP A 41 -12.99 -3.43 -4.99
N ARG A 42 -11.74 -3.51 -5.47
CA ARG A 42 -11.19 -2.60 -6.49
C ARG A 42 -11.83 -2.80 -7.86
N VAL A 43 -12.03 -4.04 -8.28
CA VAL A 43 -12.67 -4.39 -9.57
C VAL A 43 -14.12 -3.93 -9.61
N HIS A 44 -14.84 -4.04 -8.48
CA HIS A 44 -16.22 -3.56 -8.36
C HIS A 44 -16.33 -2.06 -8.05
N GLY A 45 -15.21 -1.33 -8.00
CA GLY A 45 -15.18 0.12 -7.74
C GLY A 45 -15.61 0.53 -6.33
N ARG A 46 -15.58 -0.40 -5.36
CA ARG A 46 -15.91 -0.12 -3.94
C ARG A 46 -14.80 0.64 -3.22
N ILE A 47 -13.57 0.46 -3.68
CA ILE A 47 -12.40 1.21 -3.21
C ILE A 47 -11.62 1.77 -4.39
N THR A 48 -10.96 2.90 -4.13
CA THR A 48 -10.00 3.52 -5.04
C THR A 48 -8.67 2.74 -5.05
N GLU A 49 -7.86 2.98 -6.09
CA GLU A 49 -6.48 2.44 -6.15
C GLU A 49 -5.63 2.88 -4.94
N GLN A 50 -5.81 4.12 -4.46
CA GLN A 50 -5.07 4.60 -3.30
C GLN A 50 -5.46 3.87 -2.01
N GLU A 51 -6.75 3.53 -1.85
CA GLU A 51 -7.23 2.74 -0.71
C GLU A 51 -6.71 1.30 -0.78
N LEU A 52 -6.67 0.70 -1.98
CA LEU A 52 -6.03 -0.59 -2.19
C LEU A 52 -4.56 -0.55 -1.76
N HIS A 53 -3.80 0.45 -2.22
CA HIS A 53 -2.40 0.61 -1.83
C HIS A 53 -2.22 0.81 -0.32
N ALA A 54 -3.15 1.51 0.34
CA ALA A 54 -3.11 1.70 1.80
C ALA A 54 -3.32 0.36 2.53
N ARG A 55 -4.27 -0.46 2.06
CA ARG A 55 -4.49 -1.82 2.58
C ARG A 55 -3.28 -2.72 2.36
N MET A 56 -2.69 -2.72 1.15
CA MET A 56 -1.43 -3.41 0.85
C MET A 56 -0.29 -2.97 1.77
N ALA A 57 -0.27 -1.68 2.13
CA ALA A 57 0.71 -1.12 3.05
C ALA A 57 0.37 -1.32 4.54
N SER A 58 -0.78 -1.92 4.86
CA SER A 58 -1.32 -2.04 6.22
C SER A 58 -1.34 -0.70 6.98
N VAL A 59 -1.76 0.38 6.29
CA VAL A 59 -1.89 1.72 6.86
C VAL A 59 -3.24 2.35 6.47
N ASP A 60 -3.64 3.38 7.20
CA ASP A 60 -4.78 4.21 6.81
C ASP A 60 -4.50 4.98 5.53
N VAL A 61 -5.53 5.21 4.70
CA VAL A 61 -5.40 5.96 3.44
C VAL A 61 -4.85 7.38 3.65
N GLU A 62 -5.12 7.98 4.81
CA GLU A 62 -4.60 9.30 5.20
C GLU A 62 -3.07 9.32 5.30
N VAL A 63 -2.43 8.18 5.60
CA VAL A 63 -0.96 8.07 5.58
C VAL A 63 -0.45 8.29 4.17
N LEU A 64 -1.06 7.66 3.16
CA LEU A 64 -0.67 7.83 1.76
C LEU A 64 -0.98 9.24 1.24
N ARG A 65 -2.08 9.86 1.71
CA ARG A 65 -2.46 11.25 1.37
C ARG A 65 -1.52 12.29 2.00
N ALA A 66 -0.94 11.98 3.16
CA ALA A 66 0.01 12.86 3.85
C ALA A 66 1.43 12.85 3.25
N LEU A 67 1.75 11.88 2.39
CA LEU A 67 3.08 11.75 1.79
C LEU A 67 3.46 12.98 0.98
N LYS A 68 4.72 13.39 1.09
CA LYS A 68 5.32 14.31 0.11
C LYS A 68 5.34 13.63 -1.26
N TRP A 69 5.20 14.44 -2.32
CA TRP A 69 5.08 13.95 -3.69
C TRP A 69 6.13 12.90 -4.10
N CYS A 70 7.39 13.10 -3.71
CA CYS A 70 8.46 12.15 -4.04
C CYS A 70 8.26 10.78 -3.39
N ASP A 71 7.86 10.72 -2.12
CA ASP A 71 7.57 9.49 -1.39
C ASP A 71 6.28 8.85 -1.92
N SER A 72 5.25 9.64 -2.22
CA SER A 72 3.99 9.16 -2.82
C SER A 72 4.23 8.47 -4.17
N ARG A 73 5.04 9.07 -5.04
CA ARG A 73 5.36 8.49 -6.35
C ARG A 73 6.08 7.15 -6.22
N ILE A 74 7.02 7.03 -5.29
CA ILE A 74 7.74 5.77 -5.05
C ILE A 74 6.79 4.73 -4.44
N ALA A 75 5.97 5.11 -3.46
CA ALA A 75 4.96 4.23 -2.86
C ALA A 75 4.02 3.63 -3.92
N THR A 76 3.50 4.45 -4.84
CA THR A 76 2.66 3.97 -5.95
C THR A 76 3.40 3.02 -6.88
N LEU A 77 4.67 3.33 -7.23
CA LEU A 77 5.48 2.45 -8.08
C LEU A 77 5.73 1.08 -7.42
N LEU A 78 6.02 1.08 -6.11
CA LEU A 78 6.22 -0.16 -5.36
C LEU A 78 4.94 -0.97 -5.25
N ALA A 79 3.80 -0.34 -4.94
CA ALA A 79 2.52 -1.01 -4.87
C ALA A 79 2.15 -1.68 -6.22
N ARG A 80 2.32 -0.96 -7.33
CA ARG A 80 2.09 -1.51 -8.67
C ARG A 80 3.08 -2.61 -9.07
N ALA A 81 4.31 -2.56 -8.57
CA ALA A 81 5.27 -3.64 -8.82
C ALA A 81 4.86 -4.95 -8.11
N VAL A 82 4.19 -4.84 -6.96
CA VAL A 82 3.66 -5.98 -6.20
C VAL A 82 2.33 -6.49 -6.80
N ALA A 83 1.48 -5.59 -7.33
CA ALA A 83 0.21 -5.94 -7.95
C ALA A 83 0.05 -5.31 -9.35
N PRO A 84 0.74 -5.82 -10.38
CA PRO A 84 0.83 -5.17 -11.69
C PRO A 84 -0.47 -5.15 -12.49
N ASP A 85 -1.31 -6.19 -12.37
CA ASP A 85 -2.49 -6.37 -13.24
C ASP A 85 -3.73 -5.56 -12.84
N LEU A 86 -3.67 -4.79 -11.74
CA LEU A 86 -4.81 -3.99 -11.24
C LEU A 86 -4.81 -2.54 -11.74
N GLY A 87 -3.78 -2.13 -12.50
CA GLY A 87 -3.62 -0.75 -12.99
C GLY A 87 -4.48 -0.37 -14.19
N ASP A 88 -4.95 -1.36 -14.96
CA ASP A 88 -5.59 -1.17 -16.28
C ASP A 88 -7.11 -1.47 -16.29
N VAL A 89 -7.74 -1.55 -15.11
CA VAL A 89 -9.20 -1.75 -14.95
C VAL A 89 -9.94 -0.45 -14.68
#